data_AF-A0A0J1GQS1-F1
#
_entry.id   AF-A0A0J1GQS1-F1
#
_cell.length_a   1.000
_cell.length_b   1.000
_cell.length_c   1.000
_cell.angle_alpha   90.00
_cell.angle_beta   90.00
_cell.angle_gamma   90.00
#
_symmetry.space_group_name_H-M   'P 1'
#
loop_
_entity.id
_entity.type
_entity.pdbx_description
1 polymer ?
#
loop_
_entity_poly.entity_id
_entity_poly.type
_entity_poly.pdbx_seq_one_letter_code
_entity_poly.pdbx_strand_id
1 'polypeptide(L)'
;MQKKQLLHRGHRIENVNNREDGWSAVIEGRTITHKLSLVKKSIDWWYEMNTFMPPEKFESIVSKKQPQQLTMDYKGFKLRNDTGYPNDWYVMAGTRLLKGHADAIKRHIDAALQRSASR
;
A
#
# COMPACT_ATOMS: atom_id res chain seq x y z
N MET A 1 -19.49 2.64 -30.61
CA MET A 1 -18.71 2.40 -29.38
C MET A 1 -18.65 3.69 -28.58
N GLN A 2 -19.15 3.71 -27.33
CA GLN A 2 -19.15 4.94 -26.51
C GLN A 2 -17.75 5.16 -25.92
N LYS A 3 -17.14 6.32 -26.19
CA LYS A 3 -15.89 6.72 -25.54
C LYS A 3 -16.20 7.15 -24.11
N LYS A 4 -15.64 6.45 -23.12
CA LYS A 4 -15.74 6.89 -21.72
C LYS A 4 -14.79 8.06 -21.51
N GLN A 5 -15.32 9.18 -21.03
CA GLN A 5 -14.55 10.39 -20.76
C GLN A 5 -14.88 10.94 -19.37
N LEU A 6 -13.91 11.59 -18.75
CA LEU A 6 -14.09 12.27 -17.46
C LEU A 6 -13.16 13.48 -17.36
N LEU A 7 -13.49 14.38 -16.44
CA LEU A 7 -12.70 15.58 -16.15
C LEU A 7 -12.04 15.43 -14.78
N HIS A 8 -10.75 15.72 -14.68
CA HIS A 8 -9.99 15.67 -13.43
C HIS A 8 -9.03 16.86 -13.35
N ARG A 9 -9.16 17.72 -12.34
CA ARG A 9 -8.34 18.94 -12.16
C ARG A 9 -8.25 19.82 -13.42
N GLY A 10 -9.32 19.88 -14.22
CA GLY A 10 -9.35 20.63 -15.49
C GLY A 10 -8.76 19.90 -16.70
N HIS A 11 -8.19 18.70 -16.52
CA HIS A 11 -7.71 17.86 -17.61
C HIS A 11 -8.79 16.86 -18.06
N ARG A 12 -8.98 16.74 -19.38
CA ARG A 12 -9.84 15.73 -19.98
C ARG A 12 -9.10 14.39 -20.03
N ILE A 13 -9.71 13.37 -19.45
CA ILE A 13 -9.22 11.99 -19.48
C ILE A 13 -10.20 11.16 -20.32
N GLU A 14 -9.69 10.45 -21.32
CA GLU A 14 -10.47 9.65 -22.25
C GLU A 14 -10.00 8.19 -22.24
N ASN A 15 -10.92 7.24 -22.26
CA ASN A 15 -10.57 5.84 -22.47
C ASN A 15 -10.53 5.53 -23.97
N VAL A 16 -9.33 5.35 -24.51
CA VAL A 16 -9.08 5.20 -25.95
C VAL A 16 -9.41 3.79 -26.42
N ASN A 17 -9.12 2.77 -25.59
CA ASN A 17 -9.18 1.36 -25.98
C ASN A 17 -10.27 0.56 -25.26
N ASN A 18 -11.10 1.20 -24.43
CA ASN A 18 -12.03 0.56 -23.48
C ASN A 18 -11.37 -0.50 -22.58
N ARG A 19 -10.05 -0.41 -22.37
CA ARG A 19 -9.29 -1.26 -21.46
C ARG A 19 -9.06 -0.54 -20.13
N GLU A 20 -8.71 -1.30 -19.09
CA GLU A 20 -8.41 -0.75 -17.77
C GLU A 20 -7.15 0.13 -17.75
N ASP A 21 -6.19 -0.17 -18.62
CA ASP A 21 -4.93 0.55 -18.86
C ASP A 21 -5.01 1.54 -20.04
N GLY A 22 -6.18 1.68 -20.66
CA GLY A 22 -6.38 2.49 -21.88
C GLY A 22 -6.79 3.93 -21.63
N TRP A 23 -6.58 4.48 -20.43
CA TRP A 23 -6.95 5.87 -20.12
C TRP A 23 -5.86 6.84 -20.54
N SER A 24 -6.23 7.88 -21.25
CA SER A 24 -5.32 8.86 -21.82
C SER A 24 -5.68 10.28 -21.41
N ALA A 25 -4.68 11.10 -21.14
CA ALA A 25 -4.83 12.52 -20.84
C ALA A 25 -3.68 13.32 -21.42
N VAL A 26 -3.88 14.63 -21.60
CA VAL A 26 -2.85 15.55 -22.05
C VAL A 26 -2.42 16.46 -20.89
N ILE A 27 -1.13 16.45 -20.57
CA ILE A 27 -0.49 17.34 -19.59
C ILE A 27 0.62 18.10 -20.32
N GLU A 28 0.57 19.43 -20.35
CA GLU A 28 1.55 20.28 -21.06
C GLU A 28 1.86 19.83 -22.51
N GLY A 29 0.82 19.45 -23.27
CA GLY A 29 0.98 18.98 -24.65
C GLY A 29 1.52 17.56 -24.79
N ARG A 30 1.79 16.84 -23.68
CA ARG A 30 2.20 15.43 -23.69
C ARG A 30 1.00 14.54 -23.44
N THR A 31 0.74 13.64 -24.37
CA THR A 31 -0.26 12.58 -24.19
C THR A 31 0.34 11.45 -23.35
N ILE A 32 -0.26 11.21 -22.18
CA ILE A 32 0.04 10.05 -21.34
C ILE A 32 -1.09 9.03 -21.46
N THR A 33 -0.76 7.73 -21.45
CA THR A 33 -1.76 6.65 -21.50
C THR A 33 -1.41 5.57 -20.50
N HIS A 34 -2.29 5.31 -19.54
CA HIS A 34 -2.08 4.30 -18.50
C HIS A 34 -3.40 3.92 -17.80
N LYS A 35 -3.30 3.08 -16.75
CA LYS A 35 -4.39 2.87 -15.77
C LYS A 35 -4.92 4.20 -15.23
N LEU A 36 -6.24 4.33 -15.10
CA LEU A 36 -6.91 5.56 -14.66
C LEU A 36 -6.32 6.16 -13.39
N SER A 37 -6.01 5.33 -12.40
CA SER A 37 -5.44 5.76 -11.11
C SER A 37 -4.07 6.41 -11.26
N LEU A 38 -3.23 5.91 -12.18
CA LEU A 38 -1.89 6.43 -12.43
C LEU A 38 -1.93 7.71 -13.27
N VAL A 39 -2.84 7.78 -14.23
CA VAL A 39 -3.10 9.02 -15.00
C VAL A 39 -3.56 10.14 -14.08
N LYS A 40 -4.51 9.88 -13.18
CA LYS A 40 -4.95 10.87 -12.17
C LYS A 40 -3.81 11.34 -11.28
N LYS A 41 -2.96 10.43 -10.78
CA LYS A 41 -1.79 10.80 -9.97
C LYS A 41 -0.80 11.67 -10.72
N SER A 42 -0.56 11.40 -12.00
CA SER A 42 0.30 12.22 -12.84
C SER A 42 -0.26 13.64 -12.99
N ILE A 43 -1.58 13.78 -13.17
CA ILE A 43 -2.26 15.08 -13.21
C ILE A 43 -2.20 15.79 -11.85
N ASP A 44 -2.50 15.11 -10.75
CA ASP A 44 -2.46 15.69 -9.41
C ASP A 44 -1.05 16.17 -9.06
N TRP A 45 -0.03 15.36 -9.37
CA TRP A 45 1.37 15.74 -9.17
C TRP A 45 1.77 16.95 -10.00
N TRP A 46 1.34 17.02 -11.26
CA TRP A 46 1.59 18.20 -12.08
C TRP A 46 0.90 19.43 -11.50
N TYR A 47 -0.35 19.30 -11.07
CA TYR A 47 -1.13 20.39 -10.46
C TYR A 47 -0.49 20.89 -9.16
N GLU A 48 0.01 19.99 -8.31
CA GLU A 48 0.56 20.32 -6.99
C GLU A 48 2.03 20.75 -7.05
N MET A 49 2.84 20.08 -7.88
CA MET A 49 4.30 20.25 -7.90
C MET A 49 4.79 21.06 -9.12
N ASN A 50 3.87 21.48 -9.99
CA ASN A 50 4.16 22.18 -11.26
C ASN A 50 5.27 21.50 -12.08
N THR A 51 5.34 20.16 -12.03
CA THR A 51 6.38 19.35 -12.63
C THR A 51 5.77 18.11 -13.24
N PHE A 52 6.13 17.78 -14.48
CA PHE A 52 5.64 16.57 -15.12
C PHE A 52 6.28 15.31 -14.53
N MET A 53 5.46 14.41 -13.98
CA MET A 53 5.86 13.07 -13.58
C MET A 53 5.07 12.02 -14.39
N PRO A 54 5.74 11.17 -15.19
CA PRO A 54 5.06 10.16 -16.01
C PRO A 54 4.40 9.06 -15.16
N PRO A 55 3.27 8.48 -15.60
CA PRO A 55 2.46 7.54 -14.82
C PRO A 55 3.22 6.27 -14.39
N GLU A 56 4.21 5.81 -15.17
CA GLU A 56 5.01 4.61 -14.91
C GLU A 56 5.87 4.76 -13.64
N LYS A 57 6.31 5.99 -13.32
CA LYS A 57 7.06 6.27 -12.08
C LYS A 57 6.21 6.03 -10.84
N PHE A 58 4.91 6.30 -10.91
CA PHE A 58 4.00 6.02 -9.80
C PHE A 58 3.76 4.52 -9.63
N GLU A 59 3.81 3.73 -10.70
CA GLU A 59 3.68 2.27 -10.57
C GLU A 59 4.83 1.69 -9.75
N SER A 60 6.06 2.17 -9.96
CA SER A 60 7.24 1.79 -9.16
C SER A 60 7.13 2.21 -7.69
N ILE A 61 6.47 3.34 -7.40
CA ILE A 61 6.24 3.83 -6.03
C ILE A 61 5.13 3.02 -5.34
N VAL A 62 4.03 2.72 -6.06
CA VAL A 62 2.91 1.92 -5.54
C VAL A 62 3.33 0.47 -5.31
N SER A 63 4.20 -0.07 -6.16
CA SER A 63 4.75 -1.43 -6.01
C SER A 63 5.66 -1.58 -4.79
N LYS A 64 6.11 -0.49 -4.17
CA LYS A 64 7.02 -0.52 -3.01
C LYS A 64 6.38 -0.79 -1.66
N LYS A 65 5.05 -0.83 -1.52
CA LYS A 65 4.33 -1.44 -0.37
C LYS A 65 2.87 -1.01 -0.37
N GLN A 66 1.96 -1.91 -0.75
CA GLN A 66 0.88 -2.13 0.21
C GLN A 66 1.49 -3.02 1.28
N PRO A 67 1.62 -2.56 2.52
CA PRO A 67 2.04 -3.46 3.57
C PRO A 67 0.96 -4.55 3.66
N GLN A 68 1.31 -5.77 3.26
CA GLN A 68 0.44 -6.90 3.51
C GLN A 68 0.34 -7.04 5.01
N GLN A 69 -0.86 -6.84 5.53
CA GLN A 69 -1.14 -7.12 6.91
C GLN A 69 -0.93 -8.62 7.13
N LEU A 70 0.17 -8.98 7.78
CA LEU A 70 0.47 -10.36 8.12
C LEU A 70 -0.11 -10.64 9.51
N THR A 71 -0.83 -11.75 9.63
CA THR A 71 -1.32 -12.25 10.91
C THR A 71 -0.84 -13.68 11.09
N MET A 72 -0.39 -14.01 12.29
CA MET A 72 0.08 -15.35 12.64
C MET A 72 -0.39 -15.69 14.05
N ASP A 73 -0.96 -16.88 14.22
CA ASP A 73 -1.33 -17.40 15.53
C ASP A 73 -0.16 -18.21 16.12
N TYR A 74 0.18 -17.95 17.39
CA TYR A 74 1.26 -18.62 18.10
C TYR A 74 0.86 -18.92 19.55
N LYS A 75 0.67 -20.20 19.88
CA LYS A 75 0.32 -20.66 21.25
C LYS A 75 -0.86 -19.90 21.88
N GLY A 76 -1.88 -19.61 21.06
CA GLY A 76 -3.08 -18.86 21.48
C GLY A 76 -2.95 -17.33 21.40
N PHE A 77 -1.78 -16.79 21.05
CA PHE A 77 -1.57 -15.37 20.82
C PHE A 77 -1.63 -15.01 19.34
N LYS A 78 -2.34 -13.94 19.00
CA LYS A 78 -2.45 -13.44 17.63
C LYS A 78 -1.42 -12.34 17.38
N LEU A 79 -0.33 -12.68 16.70
CA LEU A 79 0.71 -11.75 16.27
C LEU A 79 0.26 -11.07 14.98
N ARG A 80 0.47 -9.76 14.88
CA ARG A 80 0.10 -8.94 13.73
C ARG A 80 1.29 -8.13 13.24
N ASN A 81 1.32 -7.85 11.95
CA ASN A 81 2.30 -6.98 11.32
C ASN A 81 1.61 -6.22 10.19
N ASP A 82 1.28 -4.97 10.48
CA ASP A 82 0.53 -4.12 9.56
C ASP A 82 1.42 -3.43 8.52
N THR A 83 2.74 -3.62 8.58
CA THR A 83 3.72 -2.95 7.70
C THR A 83 4.46 -3.91 6.76
N GLY A 84 4.43 -5.21 7.06
CA GLY A 84 5.20 -6.25 6.36
C GLY A 84 6.71 -6.21 6.65
N TYR A 85 7.20 -5.30 7.50
CA TYR A 85 8.62 -5.26 7.86
C TYR A 85 8.95 -6.28 8.96
N PRO A 86 10.12 -6.95 8.93
CA PRO A 86 10.47 -7.99 9.92
C PRO A 86 10.40 -7.55 11.39
N ASN A 87 10.53 -6.26 11.69
CA ASN A 87 10.66 -5.73 13.06
C ASN A 87 9.37 -5.09 13.60
N ASP A 88 8.30 -5.12 12.81
CA ASP A 88 7.02 -4.48 13.13
C ASP A 88 5.94 -5.47 13.58
N TRP A 89 6.33 -6.69 13.96
CA TRP A 89 5.39 -7.60 14.58
C TRP A 89 4.99 -7.08 15.96
N TYR A 90 3.73 -7.27 16.31
CA TYR A 90 3.22 -6.95 17.63
C TYR A 90 2.18 -7.96 18.11
N VAL A 91 2.02 -8.02 19.43
CA VAL A 91 1.01 -8.85 20.11
C VAL A 91 0.54 -8.16 21.38
N MET A 92 -0.75 -8.35 21.70
CA MET A 92 -1.31 -7.94 22.98
C MET A 92 -1.17 -9.09 23.99
N ALA A 93 -0.40 -8.87 25.05
CA ALA A 93 -0.29 -9.77 26.19
C ALA A 93 -0.95 -9.12 27.42
N GLY A 94 -2.25 -9.35 27.59
CA GLY A 94 -3.06 -8.65 28.59
C GLY A 94 -3.18 -7.16 28.26
N THR A 95 -2.73 -6.29 29.17
CA THR A 95 -2.72 -4.82 28.99
C THR A 95 -1.45 -4.30 28.32
N ARG A 96 -0.47 -5.16 28.00
CA ARG A 96 0.83 -4.75 27.46
C ARG A 96 0.95 -5.10 26.00
N LEU A 97 1.42 -4.14 25.20
CA LEU A 97 1.81 -4.34 23.82
C LEU A 97 3.28 -4.75 23.76
N LEU A 98 3.56 -5.91 23.17
CA LEU A 98 4.91 -6.36 22.84
C LEU A 98 5.12 -6.15 21.35
N LYS A 99 6.18 -5.43 20.96
CA LYS A 99 6.53 -5.13 19.57
C LYS A 99 7.99 -5.50 19.29
N GLY A 100 8.27 -6.03 18.10
CA GLY A 100 9.63 -6.32 17.64
C GLY A 100 9.67 -7.39 16.54
N HIS A 101 10.77 -8.14 16.50
CA HIS A 101 10.87 -9.31 15.63
C HIS A 101 9.94 -10.42 16.11
N ALA A 102 9.34 -11.16 15.16
CA ALA A 102 8.44 -12.28 15.48
C ALA A 102 9.10 -13.31 16.41
N ASP A 103 10.37 -13.66 16.19
CA ASP A 103 11.06 -14.66 17.01
C ASP A 103 11.34 -14.18 18.43
N ALA A 104 11.62 -12.90 18.61
CA ALA A 104 11.78 -12.31 19.93
C ALA A 104 10.47 -12.33 20.72
N ILE A 105 9.36 -12.01 20.05
CA ILE A 105 8.01 -12.09 20.65
C ILE A 105 7.67 -13.53 21.04
N LYS A 106 7.92 -14.51 20.16
CA LYS A 106 7.69 -15.94 20.46
C LYS A 106 8.48 -16.41 21.68
N ARG A 107 9.78 -16.08 21.74
CA ARG A 107 10.63 -16.42 22.91
C ARG A 107 10.11 -15.80 24.21
N HIS A 108 9.59 -14.57 24.14
CA HIS A 108 9.01 -13.91 25.31
C HIS A 108 7.73 -14.61 25.79
N ILE A 109 6.86 -15.01 24.85
CA ILE A 109 5.66 -15.80 25.15
C ILE A 109 6.05 -17.13 25.79
N ASP A 110 7.04 -17.83 25.23
CA ASP A 110 7.51 -19.11 25.76
C ASP A 110 8.00 -19.03 27.19
N ALA A 111 8.84 -18.04 27.49
CA ALA A 111 9.34 -17.81 28.84
C ALA A 111 8.21 -17.47 29.83
N ALA A 112 7.21 -16.69 29.39
CA ALA A 112 6.05 -16.35 30.21
C ALA A 112 5.19 -17.58 30.53
N LEU A 113 4.92 -18.43 29.53
CA LEU A 113 4.16 -19.66 29.69
C LEU A 113 4.87 -20.67 30.60
N GLN A 114 6.19 -20.83 30.45
CA GLN A 114 6.98 -21.68 31.34
C GLN A 114 6.90 -21.19 32.79
N ARG A 115 7.06 -19.88 33.02
CA ARG A 115 6.98 -19.29 34.36
C ARG A 115 5.61 -19.45 35.01
N SER A 116 4.53 -19.39 34.22
CA SER A 116 3.17 -19.64 34.73
C SER A 116 2.90 -21.11 35.04
N ALA A 117 3.50 -22.04 34.31
CA ALA A 117 3.29 -23.48 34.49
C ALA A 117 4.07 -24.06 35.70
N SER A 118 5.09 -23.35 36.20
CA SER A 118 5.87 -23.74 37.39
C SER A 118 5.32 -23.20 38.72
N ARG A 119 4.13 -22.60 38.71
CA ARG A 119 3.39 -22.15 39.90
C ARG A 119 2.18 -23.02 40.12
#